data_AF-A0A7S1DHN9-F1
#
_entry.id   AF-A0A7S1DHN9-F1
#
_cell.length_a   1.000
_cell.length_b   1.000
_cell.length_c   1.000
_cell.angle_alpha   90.00
_cell.angle_beta   90.00
_cell.angle_gamma   90.00
#
_symmetry.space_group_name_H-M   'P 1'
#
loop_
_entity.id
_entity.type
_entity.pdbx_description
1 polymer ?
#
loop_
_entity_poly.entity_id
_entity_poly.type
_entity_poly.pdbx_seq_one_letter_code
_entity_poly.pdbx_strand_id
1 'polypeptide(L)'
;AIAADTSRSPVDILSGRAEGVWRRVVGAAEEVLPPWHSKKCVFHDNLAQVLVARGDIEGARRAFKAQWEVSRRCSGEGTPPTLAAKRLWEHPPRTTKELEATYAARGRGFGA
;
A
#
# COMPACT_ATOMS: atom_id res chain seq x y z
N ALA A 1 -25.17 -15.21 -15.38
CA ALA A 1 -25.46 -14.70 -14.03
C ALA A 1 -24.22 -14.90 -13.18
N ILE A 2 -23.57 -13.82 -12.73
CA ILE A 2 -22.41 -13.91 -11.84
C ILE A 2 -23.00 -14.17 -10.45
N ALA A 3 -22.86 -15.39 -9.92
CA ALA A 3 -23.28 -15.67 -8.55
C ALA A 3 -22.45 -14.78 -7.63
N ALA A 4 -23.06 -13.75 -7.06
CA ALA A 4 -22.43 -12.96 -6.02
C ALA A 4 -22.27 -13.90 -4.81
N ASP A 5 -21.03 -14.22 -4.47
CA ASP A 5 -20.68 -14.95 -3.26
C ASP A 5 -21.14 -14.12 -2.05
N THR A 6 -22.35 -14.39 -1.56
CA THR A 6 -23.03 -13.71 -0.45
C THR A 6 -22.42 -14.04 0.91
N SER A 7 -21.37 -14.87 0.97
CA SER A 7 -20.68 -15.23 2.22
C SER A 7 -19.71 -14.14 2.71
N ARG A 8 -19.33 -13.19 1.85
CA ARG A 8 -18.36 -12.14 2.16
C ARG A 8 -19.04 -10.89 2.72
N SER A 9 -18.43 -10.26 3.71
CA SER A 9 -18.95 -9.01 4.25
C SER A 9 -18.92 -7.92 3.17
N PRO A 10 -19.79 -6.88 3.25
CA PRO A 10 -19.73 -5.75 2.32
C PRO A 10 -18.34 -5.09 2.25
N VAL A 11 -17.60 -5.08 3.36
CA VAL A 11 -16.22 -4.57 3.45
C VAL A 11 -15.24 -5.43 2.65
N ASP A 12 -15.41 -6.75 2.65
CA ASP A 12 -14.56 -7.67 1.88
C ASP A 12 -14.79 -7.53 0.38
N ILE A 13 -16.03 -7.31 -0.04
CA ILE A 13 -16.39 -7.07 -1.45
C ILE A 13 -15.74 -5.78 -1.95
N LEU A 14 -15.83 -4.70 -1.16
CA LEU A 14 -15.23 -3.41 -1.50
C LEU A 14 -13.70 -3.48 -1.51
N SER A 15 -13.10 -4.13 -0.52
CA SER A 15 -11.65 -4.33 -0.45
C SER A 15 -11.13 -5.21 -1.59
N GLY A 16 -11.88 -6.23 -2.01
CA GLY A 16 -11.55 -7.05 -3.17
C GLY A 16 -11.58 -6.27 -4.49
N ARG A 17 -12.59 -5.41 -4.69
CA ARG A 17 -12.63 -4.51 -5.85
C ARG A 17 -11.47 -3.50 -5.82
N ALA A 18 -11.17 -2.95 -4.65
CA ALA A 18 -10.07 -2.01 -4.47
C ALA A 18 -8.71 -2.66 -4.80
N GLU A 19 -8.46 -3.91 -4.39
CA GLU A 19 -7.22 -4.61 -4.75
C GLU A 19 -7.10 -4.76 -6.26
N GLY A 20 -8.18 -5.17 -6.93
CA GLY A 20 -8.21 -5.30 -8.38
C GLY A 20 -7.87 -3.99 -9.09
N VAL A 21 -8.37 -2.85 -8.60
CA VAL A 21 -8.05 -1.52 -9.14
C VAL A 21 -6.57 -1.21 -8.92
N TRP A 22 -6.05 -1.34 -7.70
CA TRP A 22 -4.66 -0.99 -7.41
C TRP A 22 -3.64 -1.88 -8.14
N ARG A 23 -3.94 -3.17 -8.31
CA ARG A 23 -3.09 -4.06 -9.14
C ARG A 23 -3.03 -3.61 -10.59
N ARG A 24 -4.15 -3.17 -11.18
CA ARG A 24 -4.17 -2.62 -12.54
C ARG A 24 -3.38 -1.32 -12.64
N VAL A 25 -3.52 -0.43 -11.65
CA VAL A 25 -2.75 0.82 -11.60
C VAL A 25 -1.25 0.54 -11.52
N VAL A 26 -0.83 -0.39 -10.65
CA VAL A 26 0.58 -0.80 -10.54
C VAL A 26 1.05 -1.41 -11.87
N GLY A 27 0.29 -2.32 -12.47
CA GLY A 27 0.64 -2.92 -13.76
C GLY A 27 0.82 -1.88 -14.88
N ALA A 28 -0.14 -0.97 -15.04
CA ALA A 28 -0.05 0.11 -16.02
C ALA A 28 1.12 1.06 -15.73
N ALA A 29 1.42 1.32 -14.45
CA ALA A 29 2.56 2.14 -14.07
C ALA A 29 3.89 1.45 -14.39
N GLU A 30 3.99 0.12 -14.30
CA GLU A 30 5.19 -0.62 -14.72
C GLU A 30 5.44 -0.54 -16.22
N GLU A 31 4.39 -0.49 -17.03
CA GLU A 31 4.50 -0.36 -18.50
C GLU A 31 4.84 1.06 -18.95
N VAL A 32 4.24 2.07 -18.31
CA VAL A 32 4.28 3.46 -18.81
C VAL A 32 5.36 4.30 -18.13
N LEU A 33 5.63 4.06 -16.84
CA LEU A 33 6.57 4.89 -16.09
C LEU A 33 7.95 4.24 -16.02
N PRO A 34 9.03 5.04 -16.01
CA PRO A 34 10.36 4.55 -15.75
C PRO A 34 10.42 3.67 -14.48
N PRO A 35 11.36 2.71 -14.40
CA PRO A 35 11.49 1.82 -13.25
C PRO A 35 11.55 2.57 -11.91
N TRP A 36 12.25 3.71 -11.87
CA TRP A 36 12.39 4.55 -10.69
C TRP A 36 11.59 5.84 -10.85
N HIS A 37 10.30 5.78 -10.53
CA HIS A 37 9.41 6.94 -10.58
C HIS A 37 8.64 7.10 -9.26
N SER A 38 8.72 8.27 -8.65
CA SER A 38 8.20 8.54 -7.30
C SER A 38 6.70 8.22 -7.12
N LYS A 39 5.87 8.38 -8.17
CA LYS A 39 4.44 7.99 -8.12
C LYS A 39 4.23 6.49 -7.84
N LYS A 40 5.15 5.61 -8.25
CA LYS A 40 5.05 4.16 -7.96
C LYS A 40 5.06 3.90 -6.45
N CYS A 41 5.71 4.74 -5.64
CA CYS A 41 5.64 4.65 -4.18
C CYS A 41 4.19 4.69 -3.69
N VAL A 42 3.40 5.64 -4.18
CA VAL A 42 2.00 5.86 -3.74
C VAL A 42 1.12 4.68 -4.17
N PHE A 43 1.35 4.12 -5.36
CA PHE A 43 0.56 3.00 -5.86
C PHE A 43 0.82 1.72 -5.07
N HIS A 44 2.08 1.42 -4.76
CA HIS A 44 2.44 0.28 -3.93
C HIS A 44 1.96 0.45 -2.48
N ASP A 45 2.02 1.66 -1.93
CA ASP A 45 1.50 1.97 -0.60
C ASP A 45 -0.01 1.71 -0.50
N ASN A 46 -0.79 2.21 -1.46
CA ASN A 46 -2.23 1.99 -1.48
C ASN A 46 -2.62 0.51 -1.69
N LEU A 47 -1.87 -0.21 -2.54
CA LEU A 47 -2.05 -1.65 -2.70
C LEU A 47 -1.79 -2.37 -1.36
N ALA A 48 -0.73 -2.00 -0.64
CA ALA A 48 -0.40 -2.59 0.64
C ALA A 48 -1.50 -2.34 1.69
N GLN A 49 -2.03 -1.12 1.78
CA GLN A 49 -3.13 -0.76 2.68
C GLN A 49 -4.38 -1.62 2.44
N VAL A 50 -4.75 -1.84 1.17
CA VAL A 50 -5.90 -2.69 0.84
C VAL A 50 -5.64 -4.15 1.19
N LEU A 51 -4.42 -4.65 0.99
CA LEU A 51 -4.05 -6.02 1.35
C LEU A 51 -4.09 -6.25 2.87
N VAL A 52 -3.70 -5.24 3.68
CA VAL A 52 -3.88 -5.27 5.14
C VAL A 52 -5.36 -5.36 5.50
N ALA A 53 -6.22 -4.53 4.89
CA ALA A 53 -7.66 -4.55 5.15
C ALA A 53 -8.31 -5.90 4.79
N ARG A 54 -7.75 -6.63 3.83
CA ARG A 54 -8.16 -8.00 3.45
C ARG A 54 -7.53 -9.10 4.30
N GLY A 55 -6.57 -8.78 5.16
CA GLY A 55 -5.80 -9.76 5.94
C GLY A 55 -4.68 -10.48 5.17
N ASP A 56 -4.37 -10.11 3.92
CA ASP A 56 -3.21 -10.63 3.19
C ASP A 56 -1.93 -9.87 3.58
N ILE A 57 -1.41 -10.20 4.76
CA ILE A 57 -0.26 -9.50 5.35
C ILE A 57 1.03 -9.78 4.56
N GLU A 58 1.19 -10.98 3.99
CA GLU A 58 2.34 -11.30 3.16
C GLU A 58 2.30 -10.54 1.83
N GLY A 59 1.12 -10.41 1.22
CA GLY A 59 0.90 -9.52 0.09
C GLY A 59 1.21 -8.06 0.41
N ALA A 60 0.69 -7.56 1.54
CA ALA A 60 0.95 -6.20 2.00
C ALA A 60 2.45 -5.94 2.20
N ARG A 61 3.16 -6.89 2.82
CA ARG A 61 4.61 -6.79 3.05
C ARG A 61 5.40 -6.69 1.75
N ARG A 62 5.03 -7.45 0.72
CA ARG A 62 5.65 -7.34 -0.62
C ARG A 62 5.40 -5.97 -1.24
N ALA A 63 4.18 -5.44 -1.11
CA ALA A 63 3.84 -4.12 -1.64
C ALA A 63 4.57 -2.99 -0.88
N PHE A 64 4.64 -3.03 0.46
CA PHE A 64 5.45 -2.08 1.25
C PHE A 64 6.95 -2.17 0.91
N LYS A 65 7.48 -3.37 0.65
CA LYS A 65 8.86 -3.52 0.18
C LYS A 65 9.10 -2.80 -1.14
N ALA A 66 8.19 -2.97 -2.11
CA ALA A 66 8.28 -2.29 -3.40
C ALA A 66 8.20 -0.76 -3.25
N GLN A 67 7.29 -0.25 -2.41
CA GLN A 67 7.24 1.17 -2.06
C GLN A 67 8.59 1.66 -1.51
N TRP A 68 9.18 0.95 -0.56
CA TRP A 68 10.47 1.30 0.03
C TRP A 68 11.59 1.30 -1.02
N GLU A 69 11.63 0.30 -1.90
CA GLU A 69 12.62 0.21 -2.97
C GLU A 69 12.53 1.38 -3.97
N VAL A 70 11.32 1.81 -4.33
CA VAL A 70 11.15 3.01 -5.16
C VAL A 70 11.56 4.26 -4.37
N SER A 71 11.12 4.39 -3.11
CA SER A 71 11.42 5.57 -2.29
C SER A 71 12.92 5.75 -2.07
N ARG A 72 13.64 4.67 -1.77
CA ARG A 72 15.10 4.74 -1.57
C ARG A 72 15.84 5.16 -2.84
N ARG A 73 15.36 4.76 -4.02
CA ARG A 73 15.99 5.08 -5.31
C ARG A 73 15.64 6.48 -5.80
N CYS A 74 14.40 6.93 -5.58
CA CYS A 74 13.94 8.24 -6.02
C CYS A 74 14.27 9.37 -5.04
N SER A 75 14.14 9.11 -3.74
CA SER A 75 14.28 10.14 -2.70
C SER A 75 15.55 9.98 -1.87
N GLY A 76 16.20 8.82 -1.89
CA GLY A 76 17.39 8.52 -1.07
C GLY A 76 17.05 7.83 0.25
N GLU A 77 18.02 7.09 0.80
CA GLU A 77 17.84 6.15 1.93
C GLU A 77 17.49 6.83 3.26
N GLY A 78 18.08 7.99 3.54
CA GLY A 78 17.91 8.72 4.81
C GLY A 78 16.74 9.70 4.84
N THR A 79 15.91 9.75 3.80
CA THR A 79 14.82 10.72 3.75
C THR A 79 13.62 10.27 4.58
N PRO A 80 12.89 11.21 5.23
CA PRO A 80 11.69 10.89 6.00
C PRO A 80 10.69 9.96 5.28
N PRO A 81 10.34 10.15 3.98
CA PRO A 81 9.46 9.21 3.29
C PRO A 81 10.03 7.79 3.16
N THR A 82 11.34 7.65 2.92
CA THR A 82 12.00 6.34 2.80
C THR A 82 12.09 5.62 4.13
N LEU A 83 12.39 6.34 5.22
CA LEU A 83 12.41 5.76 6.57
C LEU A 83 11.00 5.31 7.00
N ALA A 84 9.97 6.07 6.67
CA ALA A 84 8.59 5.67 6.92
C ALA A 84 8.19 4.43 6.12
N ALA A 85 8.55 4.36 4.83
CA ALA A 85 8.31 3.19 3.99
C ALA A 85 9.09 1.95 4.48
N LYS A 86 10.33 2.14 4.93
CA LYS A 86 11.15 1.08 5.52
C LYS A 86 10.47 0.48 6.75
N ARG A 87 9.98 1.33 7.67
CA ARG A 87 9.26 0.89 8.87
C ARG A 87 8.01 0.08 8.52
N LEU A 88 7.23 0.52 7.53
CA LEU A 88 6.04 -0.20 7.05
C LEU A 88 6.39 -1.57 6.47
N TRP A 89 7.51 -1.69 5.77
CA TRP A 89 7.99 -2.97 5.23
C TRP A 89 8.52 -3.93 6.32
N GLU A 90 9.29 -3.40 7.27
CA GLU A 90 9.87 -4.19 8.37
C GLU A 90 8.80 -4.64 9.37
N HIS A 91 7.84 -3.76 9.65
CA HIS A 91 6.76 -3.95 10.61
C HIS A 91 5.40 -3.61 9.97
N PRO A 92 4.91 -4.44 9.02
CA PRO A 92 3.65 -4.18 8.35
C PRO A 92 2.49 -4.25 9.35
N PRO A 93 1.56 -3.27 9.31
CA PRO A 93 0.32 -3.34 10.07
C PRO A 93 -0.41 -4.64 9.76
N ARG A 94 -0.88 -5.33 10.80
CA ARG A 94 -1.56 -6.62 10.67
C ARG A 94 -3.07 -6.50 10.76
N THR A 95 -3.55 -5.33 11.18
CA THR A 95 -4.98 -5.03 11.34
C THR A 95 -5.31 -3.64 10.80
N THR A 96 -6.58 -3.43 10.44
CA THR A 96 -7.07 -2.11 10.01
C THR A 96 -6.87 -1.04 11.09
N LYS A 97 -7.00 -1.42 12.37
CA LYS A 97 -6.78 -0.50 13.50
C LYS A 97 -5.32 -0.05 13.60
N GLU A 98 -4.37 -0.97 13.41
CA GLU A 98 -2.94 -0.62 13.36
C GLU A 98 -2.61 0.26 12.14
N LEU A 99 -3.28 -0.02 11.02
CA LEU A 99 -3.15 0.78 9.80
C LEU A 99 -3.61 2.21 10.04
N GLU A 100 -4.82 2.39 10.57
CA GLU A 100 -5.38 3.70 10.93
C GLU A 100 -4.46 4.45 11.91
N ALA A 101 -3.97 3.78 12.95
CA ALA A 101 -3.05 4.40 13.90
C ALA A 101 -1.76 4.90 13.23
N THR A 102 -1.22 4.12 12.29
CA THR A 102 0.00 4.45 11.56
C THR A 102 -0.18 5.68 10.66
N TYR A 103 -1.28 5.76 9.91
CA TYR A 103 -1.54 6.87 8.98
C TYR A 103 -2.11 8.11 9.67
N ALA A 104 -2.87 7.95 10.76
CA ALA A 104 -3.31 9.06 11.59
C ALA A 104 -2.12 9.78 12.26
N ALA A 105 -1.07 9.05 12.65
CA ALA A 105 0.16 9.66 13.14
C ALA A 105 0.92 10.42 12.05
N ARG A 106 0.87 9.94 10.80
CA ARG A 106 1.52 10.59 9.65
C ARG A 106 0.84 11.90 9.23
N GLY A 107 -0.48 11.99 9.34
CA GLY A 107 -1.25 13.21 9.05
C GLY A 107 -1.06 14.34 10.06
N ARG A 108 -0.58 14.04 11.28
CA ARG A 108 -0.34 15.02 12.35
C ARG A 108 1.04 15.69 12.33
N GLY A 109 1.91 15.34 11.37
CA GLY A 109 3.30 15.83 11.30
C GLY A 109 3.58 16.96 10.30
N PHE A 110 2.57 17.45 9.57
CA PHE A 110 2.72 18.51 8.54
C PHE A 110 2.15 19.88 8.96
N GLY A 111 1.92 20.08 10.27
CA GLY A 111 1.44 21.35 10.81
C GLY A 111 2.15 21.68 12.12
N ALA A 112 3.38 22.16 12.04
CA ALA A 112 4.07 22.97 13.04
C ALA A 112 5.23 23.71 12.36
#